data_AF-A0AAP5N4K5-F1
#
_entry.id   AF-A0AAP5N4K5-F1
#
_cell.length_a   1.000
_cell.length_b   1.000
_cell.length_c   1.000
_cell.angle_alpha   90.00
_cell.angle_beta   90.00
_cell.angle_gamma   90.00
#
_symmetry.space_group_name_H-M   'P 1'
#
loop_
_entity.id
_entity.type
_entity.pdbx_description
1 polymer ?
#
loop_
_entity_poly.entity_id
_entity_poly.type
_entity_poly.pdbx_seq_one_letter_code
_entity_poly.pdbx_strand_id
1 'polypeptide(L)'
;MIAEAGIEINTKYNFSKTGSDTHSETVTYSIPQQKIKVPGNTTAVVSVHLKTVETTGKVDLATRYSGDMVFEGARIGVKWDMERIPLNTWTYYVKKNIPGLNKYLALEDNTKNILLKGEGSYKVKYGTIAEVNVEFVSHNGKLMDNGYTFEVVPEIVKK
;
A
#
# COMPACT_ATOMS: atom_id res chain seq x y z
N MET A 1 -2.52 -3.54 4.79
CA MET A 1 -2.42 -2.19 5.42
C MET A 1 -3.79 -1.80 5.89
N ILE A 2 -3.92 -1.19 7.08
CA ILE A 2 -5.21 -0.68 7.57
C ILE A 2 -5.23 0.83 7.35
N ALA A 3 -6.18 1.31 6.55
CA ALA A 3 -6.40 2.72 6.32
C ALA A 3 -7.25 3.36 7.44
N GLU A 4 -7.28 4.70 7.57
CA GLU A 4 -8.00 5.41 8.64
C GLU A 4 -9.50 5.05 8.74
N ALA A 5 -10.10 4.54 7.66
CA ALA A 5 -11.49 4.07 7.62
C ALA A 5 -11.66 2.57 7.97
N GLY A 6 -10.63 1.87 8.43
CA GLY A 6 -10.68 0.42 8.70
C GLY A 6 -10.69 -0.45 7.43
N ILE A 7 -10.36 0.14 6.27
CA ILE A 7 -10.21 -0.60 5.01
C ILE A 7 -8.88 -1.34 5.04
N GLU A 8 -8.93 -2.66 4.89
CA GLU A 8 -7.75 -3.47 4.66
C GLU A 8 -7.45 -3.54 3.18
N ILE A 9 -6.28 -3.03 2.78
CA ILE A 9 -5.82 -3.08 1.40
C ILE A 9 -4.58 -3.97 1.35
N ASN A 10 -4.68 -4.98 0.48
CA ASN A 10 -3.65 -5.98 0.27
C ASN A 10 -3.04 -5.80 -1.11
N THR A 11 -1.72 -5.76 -1.16
CA THR A 11 -0.94 -5.75 -2.40
C THR A 11 0.25 -6.69 -2.24
N LYS A 12 0.86 -7.08 -3.36
CA LYS A 12 2.02 -7.98 -3.39
C LYS A 12 3.18 -7.28 -4.07
N TYR A 13 4.39 -7.55 -3.58
CA TYR A 13 5.62 -7.08 -4.21
C TYR A 13 6.40 -8.27 -4.76
N ASN A 14 6.94 -8.11 -5.98
CA ASN A 14 7.82 -9.09 -6.59
C ASN A 14 9.29 -8.69 -6.37
N PHE A 15 10.04 -9.52 -5.64
CA PHE A 15 11.45 -9.24 -5.31
C PHE A 15 12.39 -9.36 -6.53
N SER A 16 11.95 -9.97 -7.63
CA SER A 16 12.79 -10.25 -8.80
C SER A 16 12.45 -9.39 -10.02
N LYS A 17 11.41 -8.56 -9.95
CA LYS A 17 10.98 -7.70 -11.05
C LYS A 17 10.68 -6.31 -10.56
N THR A 18 11.22 -5.31 -11.26
CA THR A 18 10.77 -3.93 -11.12
C THR A 18 9.51 -3.75 -11.93
N GLY A 19 8.44 -3.25 -11.31
CA GLY A 19 7.18 -3.01 -11.99
C GLY A 19 6.18 -2.35 -11.04
N SER A 20 5.08 -1.88 -11.61
CA SER A 20 3.95 -1.36 -10.87
C SER A 20 2.74 -2.25 -11.12
N ASP A 21 2.26 -2.91 -10.08
CA ASP A 21 0.99 -3.63 -10.12
C ASP A 21 -0.11 -2.71 -9.57
N THR A 22 -1.19 -2.57 -10.33
CA THR A 22 -2.37 -1.81 -9.91
C THR A 22 -3.48 -2.78 -9.58
N HIS A 23 -4.07 -2.62 -8.40
CA HIS A 23 -5.23 -3.38 -7.97
C HIS A 23 -6.33 -2.42 -7.53
N SER A 24 -7.56 -2.75 -7.90
CA SER A 24 -8.74 -1.96 -7.59
C SER A 24 -9.82 -2.87 -7.03
N GLU A 25 -10.42 -2.46 -5.92
CA GLU A 25 -11.52 -3.18 -5.29
C GLU A 25 -12.73 -2.26 -5.18
N THR A 26 -13.90 -2.80 -5.49
CA THR A 26 -15.16 -2.08 -5.29
C THR A 26 -15.60 -2.26 -3.84
N VAL A 27 -15.64 -1.16 -3.10
CA VAL A 27 -16.10 -1.12 -1.70
C VAL A 27 -17.48 -0.45 -1.65
N THR A 28 -18.41 -1.07 -0.92
CA THR A 28 -19.74 -0.50 -0.66
C THR A 28 -19.75 0.18 0.71
N TYR A 29 -20.16 1.44 0.72
CA TYR A 29 -20.28 2.27 1.92
C TYR A 29 -21.76 2.42 2.29
N SER A 30 -22.11 2.12 3.53
CA SER A 30 -23.43 2.35 4.10
C SER A 30 -23.37 3.54 5.06
N ILE A 31 -24.24 4.53 4.87
CA ILE A 31 -24.31 5.69 5.76
C ILE A 31 -25.42 5.41 6.78
N PRO A 32 -25.12 5.39 8.09
CA PRO A 32 -26.12 5.13 9.10
C PRO A 32 -27.20 6.22 9.10
N GLN A 33 -28.42 5.86 9.51
CA GLN A 33 -29.55 6.78 9.53
C GLN A 33 -29.24 8.02 10.37
N GLN A 34 -29.49 9.21 9.79
CA GLN A 34 -29.31 10.51 10.44
C GLN A 34 -30.66 11.16 10.73
N LYS A 35 -30.76 11.92 11.82
CA LYS A 35 -31.96 12.71 12.15
C LYS A 35 -31.75 14.17 11.71
N ILE A 36 -32.64 14.68 10.86
CA ILE A 36 -32.61 16.06 10.36
C ILE A 36 -33.82 16.81 10.93
N LYS A 37 -33.58 17.97 11.54
CA LYS A 37 -34.65 18.83 12.03
C LYS A 37 -35.09 19.76 10.89
N VAL A 38 -36.29 19.53 10.37
CA VAL A 38 -36.84 20.31 9.26
C VAL A 38 -37.73 21.44 9.80
N PRO A 39 -37.45 22.71 9.51
CA PRO A 39 -38.33 23.83 9.86
C PRO A 39 -39.70 23.72 9.19
N GLY A 40 -40.73 24.28 9.83
CA GLY A 40 -42.09 24.30 9.27
C GLY A 40 -42.16 24.99 7.91
N ASN A 41 -42.98 24.47 7.00
CA ASN A 41 -43.19 25.00 5.65
C ASN A 41 -41.92 25.05 4.77
N THR A 42 -41.03 24.07 4.94
CA THR A 42 -39.81 23.91 4.14
C THR A 42 -39.63 22.48 3.66
N THR A 43 -38.84 22.30 2.60
CA THR A 43 -38.34 21.03 2.11
C THR A 43 -36.85 20.95 2.40
N ALA A 44 -36.39 19.85 2.99
CA ALA A 44 -34.97 19.58 3.15
C ALA A 44 -34.42 18.91 1.88
N VAL A 45 -33.36 19.48 1.31
CA VAL A 45 -32.56 18.89 0.24
C VAL A 45 -31.28 18.38 0.87
N VAL A 46 -31.03 17.08 0.73
CA VAL A 46 -29.87 16.42 1.35
C VAL A 46 -28.94 15.93 0.26
N SER A 47 -27.73 16.48 0.24
CA SER A 47 -26.65 16.09 -0.66
C SER A 47 -25.56 15.38 0.12
N VAL A 48 -25.08 14.26 -0.40
CA VAL A 48 -24.08 13.44 0.28
C VAL A 48 -22.87 13.24 -0.62
N HIS A 49 -21.70 13.54 -0.09
CA HIS A 49 -20.42 13.43 -0.79
C HIS A 49 -19.44 12.58 0.00
N LEU A 50 -19.02 11.44 -0.55
CA LEU A 50 -17.97 10.63 0.05
C LEU A 50 -16.61 11.27 -0.23
N LYS A 51 -15.93 11.74 0.83
CA LYS A 51 -14.57 12.27 0.74
C LYS A 51 -13.61 11.13 0.41
N THR A 52 -12.78 11.35 -0.61
CA THR A 52 -11.70 10.44 -0.97
C THR A 52 -10.37 11.01 -0.54
N VAL A 53 -9.54 10.20 0.08
CA VAL A 53 -8.15 10.55 0.40
C VAL A 53 -7.20 9.70 -0.43
N GLU A 54 -6.00 10.23 -0.62
CA GLU A 54 -4.90 9.51 -1.23
C GLU A 54 -3.76 9.40 -0.20
N THR A 55 -3.30 8.18 0.04
CA THR A 55 -2.16 7.91 0.90
C THR A 55 -1.05 7.29 0.07
N THR A 56 0.17 7.78 0.28
CA THR A 56 1.38 7.21 -0.30
C THR A 56 2.32 6.78 0.82
N GLY A 57 3.18 5.82 0.54
CA GLY A 57 4.22 5.43 1.48
C GLY A 57 5.31 4.60 0.82
N LYS A 58 6.40 4.42 1.56
CA LYS A 58 7.52 3.57 1.18
C LYS A 58 7.52 2.31 2.02
N VAL A 59 7.98 1.22 1.43
CA VAL A 59 8.14 -0.07 2.12
C VAL A 59 9.55 -0.58 1.89
N ASP A 60 10.19 -1.06 2.95
CA ASP A 60 11.44 -1.79 2.86
C ASP A 60 11.10 -3.26 2.61
N LEU A 61 11.64 -3.81 1.53
CA LEU A 61 11.47 -5.20 1.16
C LEU A 61 12.72 -5.95 1.61
N ALA A 62 12.56 -6.94 2.48
CA ALA A 62 13.69 -7.73 2.97
C ALA A 62 13.37 -9.22 2.91
N THR A 63 14.31 -10.01 2.41
CA THR A 63 14.19 -11.47 2.39
C THR A 63 15.53 -12.14 2.65
N ARG A 64 15.47 -13.29 3.33
CA ARG A 64 16.64 -14.09 3.69
C ARG A 64 16.83 -15.19 2.66
N TYR A 65 18.03 -15.27 2.09
CA TYR A 65 18.45 -16.38 1.24
C TYR A 65 19.52 -17.20 1.93
N SER A 66 19.51 -18.51 1.64
CA SER A 66 20.50 -19.48 2.09
C SER A 66 20.76 -20.45 0.95
N GLY A 67 21.94 -21.05 0.91
CA GLY A 67 22.31 -22.03 -0.09
C GLY A 67 23.75 -21.90 -0.54
N ASP A 68 24.06 -22.59 -1.63
CA ASP A 68 25.37 -22.60 -2.24
C ASP A 68 25.28 -22.12 -3.69
N MET A 69 26.29 -21.37 -4.13
CA MET A 69 26.53 -21.10 -5.53
C MET A 69 27.39 -22.23 -6.10
N VAL A 70 26.93 -22.81 -7.21
CA VAL A 70 27.70 -23.79 -7.97
C VAL A 70 28.05 -23.14 -9.30
N PHE A 71 29.34 -23.10 -9.62
CA PHE A 71 29.80 -22.61 -10.91
C PHE A 71 30.82 -23.58 -11.49
N GLU A 72 30.75 -23.74 -12.80
CA GLU A 72 31.71 -24.49 -13.57
C GLU A 72 32.70 -23.49 -14.17
N GLY A 73 33.98 -23.70 -13.91
CA GLY A 73 35.05 -22.84 -14.41
C GLY A 73 36.24 -23.67 -14.83
N ALA A 74 36.81 -23.35 -15.99
CA ALA A 74 38.12 -23.84 -16.39
C ALA A 74 39.14 -22.73 -16.18
N ARG A 75 40.20 -23.03 -15.44
CA ARG A 75 41.44 -22.26 -15.56
C ARG A 75 42.08 -22.65 -16.89
N ILE A 76 42.68 -21.70 -17.62
CA ILE A 76 43.33 -21.99 -18.91
C ILE A 76 44.31 -23.16 -18.73
N GLY A 77 44.08 -24.26 -19.44
CA GLY A 77 44.90 -25.48 -19.38
C GLY A 77 44.49 -26.53 -18.35
N VAL A 78 43.35 -26.37 -17.65
CA VAL A 78 42.84 -27.33 -16.64
C VAL A 78 41.47 -27.86 -17.05
N LYS A 79 41.15 -29.12 -16.71
CA LYS A 79 39.80 -29.68 -16.88
C LYS A 79 38.79 -28.87 -16.09
N TRP A 80 37.57 -28.76 -16.63
CA TRP A 80 36.43 -28.17 -15.95
C TRP A 80 36.18 -28.89 -14.62
N ASP A 81 36.13 -28.12 -13.54
CA ASP A 81 35.75 -28.62 -12.22
C ASP A 81 34.57 -27.78 -11.71
N MET A 82 33.66 -28.43 -10.98
CA MET A 82 32.52 -27.77 -10.37
C MET A 82 32.94 -27.27 -9.00
N GLU A 83 33.04 -25.95 -8.85
CA GLU A 83 33.27 -25.36 -7.54
C GLU A 83 31.93 -25.01 -6.88
N ARG A 84 31.81 -25.38 -5.62
CA ARG A 84 30.65 -25.04 -4.78
C ARG A 84 31.12 -24.16 -3.63
N ILE A 85 30.53 -22.97 -3.53
CA ILE A 85 30.81 -22.06 -2.41
C ILE A 85 29.50 -21.64 -1.74
N PRO A 86 29.48 -21.49 -0.40
CA PRO A 86 28.34 -20.93 0.30
C PRO A 86 27.96 -19.54 -0.23
N LEU A 87 26.66 -19.25 -0.29
CA LEU A 87 26.15 -18.00 -0.83
C LEU A 87 26.65 -16.76 -0.05
N ASN A 88 26.83 -16.87 1.28
CA ASN A 88 27.42 -15.80 2.09
C ASN A 88 28.88 -15.51 1.69
N THR A 89 29.68 -16.54 1.43
CA THR A 89 31.08 -16.42 0.95
C THR A 89 31.12 -15.75 -0.41
N TRP A 90 30.28 -16.19 -1.36
CA TRP A 90 30.15 -15.54 -2.67
C TRP A 90 29.77 -14.06 -2.52
N THR A 91 28.77 -13.78 -1.68
CA THR A 91 28.27 -12.42 -1.45
C THR A 91 29.32 -11.51 -0.82
N TYR A 92 30.16 -12.02 0.09
CA TYR A 92 31.30 -11.30 0.64
C TYR A 92 32.26 -10.85 -0.47
N TYR A 93 32.65 -11.76 -1.37
CA TYR A 93 33.53 -11.42 -2.48
C TYR A 93 32.88 -10.45 -3.47
N VAL A 94 31.62 -10.64 -3.80
CA VAL A 94 30.87 -9.73 -4.68
C VAL A 94 30.82 -8.32 -4.10
N LYS A 95 30.46 -8.18 -2.81
CA LYS A 95 30.41 -6.88 -2.12
C LYS A 95 31.76 -6.19 -2.06
N LYS A 96 32.85 -6.96 -1.90
CA LYS A 96 34.22 -6.42 -1.87
C LYS A 96 34.66 -5.87 -3.23
N ASN A 97 34.22 -6.48 -4.33
CA ASN A 97 34.71 -6.17 -5.68
C ASN A 97 33.74 -5.34 -6.53
N ILE A 98 32.45 -5.28 -6.18
CA ILE A 98 31.43 -4.52 -6.90
C ILE A 98 30.87 -3.42 -5.99
N PRO A 99 31.35 -2.17 -6.15
CA PRO A 99 30.87 -1.03 -5.37
C PRO A 99 29.36 -0.83 -5.52
N GLY A 100 28.70 -0.38 -4.44
CA GLY A 100 27.28 -0.01 -4.45
C GLY A 100 26.29 -1.16 -4.22
N LEU A 101 26.73 -2.42 -4.12
CA LEU A 101 25.85 -3.54 -3.77
C LEU A 101 25.52 -3.64 -2.28
N ASN A 102 26.31 -2.99 -1.41
CA ASN A 102 26.13 -3.04 0.04
C ASN A 102 24.75 -2.57 0.52
N LYS A 103 24.09 -1.68 -0.23
CA LYS A 103 22.72 -1.23 0.08
C LYS A 103 21.65 -2.30 -0.17
N TYR A 104 21.89 -3.22 -1.10
CA TYR A 104 20.94 -4.27 -1.49
C TYR A 104 21.28 -5.63 -0.89
N LEU A 105 22.52 -5.86 -0.46
CA LEU A 105 22.98 -7.15 0.07
C LEU A 105 23.67 -6.97 1.42
N ALA A 106 23.15 -7.64 2.44
CA ALA A 106 23.78 -7.75 3.76
C ALA A 106 24.16 -9.20 4.06
N LEU A 107 25.30 -9.36 4.75
CA LEU A 107 25.71 -10.64 5.32
C LEU A 107 25.03 -10.75 6.68
N GLU A 108 24.50 -11.92 7.01
CA GLU A 108 23.98 -12.19 8.35
C GLU A 108 25.12 -12.81 9.18
N ASP A 109 25.43 -12.21 10.33
CA ASP A 109 26.57 -12.61 11.14
C ASP A 109 26.43 -14.05 11.63
N ASN A 110 27.53 -14.79 11.59
CA ASN A 110 27.63 -16.18 12.05
C ASN A 110 26.66 -17.17 11.37
N THR A 111 26.08 -16.82 10.22
CA THR A 111 25.25 -17.75 9.43
C THR A 111 25.76 -17.89 8.00
N LYS A 112 25.25 -18.91 7.29
CA LYS A 112 25.43 -19.07 5.83
C LYS A 112 24.45 -18.24 5.02
N ASN A 113 23.67 -17.38 5.67
CA ASN A 113 22.58 -16.66 5.04
C ASN A 113 23.02 -15.28 4.58
N ILE A 114 22.24 -14.74 3.66
CA ILE A 114 22.32 -13.35 3.22
C ILE A 114 20.94 -12.71 3.31
N LEU A 115 20.92 -11.40 3.47
CA LEU A 115 19.72 -10.59 3.41
C LEU A 115 19.73 -9.78 2.12
N LEU A 116 18.76 -10.03 1.25
CA LEU A 116 18.47 -9.19 0.10
C LEU A 116 17.50 -8.09 0.53
N LYS A 117 17.88 -6.85 0.27
CA LYS A 117 17.12 -5.65 0.55
C LYS A 117 16.69 -5.00 -0.76
N GLY A 118 15.43 -4.62 -0.82
CA GLY A 118 14.84 -3.81 -1.86
C GLY A 118 13.96 -2.73 -1.24
N GLU A 119 13.45 -1.86 -2.10
CA GLU A 119 12.55 -0.79 -1.71
C GLU A 119 11.34 -0.84 -2.62
N GLY A 120 10.18 -0.53 -2.06
CA GLY A 120 8.94 -0.34 -2.80
C GLY A 120 8.25 0.93 -2.35
N SER A 121 7.25 1.34 -3.13
CA SER A 121 6.30 2.36 -2.72
C SER A 121 4.89 1.88 -2.98
N TYR A 122 3.93 2.51 -2.33
CA TYR A 122 2.52 2.33 -2.62
C TYR A 122 1.83 3.69 -2.73
N LYS A 123 0.76 3.71 -3.51
CA LYS A 123 -0.18 4.81 -3.60
C LYS A 123 -1.58 4.20 -3.59
N VAL A 124 -2.42 4.66 -2.69
CA VAL A 124 -3.74 4.11 -2.45
C VAL A 124 -4.73 5.26 -2.33
N LYS A 125 -5.85 5.15 -3.04
CA LYS A 125 -6.96 6.09 -2.97
C LYS A 125 -8.20 5.37 -2.44
N TYR A 126 -8.84 5.93 -1.40
CA TYR A 126 -9.97 5.30 -0.74
C TYR A 126 -10.96 6.33 -0.17
N GLY A 127 -12.20 5.91 0.04
CA GLY A 127 -13.23 6.71 0.69
C GLY A 127 -13.06 6.71 2.22
N THR A 128 -13.32 7.85 2.86
CA THR A 128 -13.11 8.03 4.31
C THR A 128 -14.40 8.40 5.02
N ILE A 129 -14.77 9.68 4.94
CA ILE A 129 -15.90 10.29 5.65
C ILE A 129 -16.91 10.74 4.59
N ALA A 130 -18.20 10.58 4.89
CA ALA A 130 -19.26 11.18 4.09
C ALA A 130 -19.59 12.57 4.64
N GLU A 131 -19.49 13.58 3.80
CA GLU A 131 -19.99 14.92 4.09
C GLU A 131 -21.46 15.00 3.68
N VAL A 132 -22.33 15.32 4.63
CA VAL A 132 -23.76 15.48 4.43
C VAL A 132 -24.09 16.95 4.52
N ASN A 133 -24.56 17.51 3.41
CA ASN A 133 -25.02 18.89 3.32
C ASN A 133 -26.55 18.91 3.30
N VAL A 134 -27.13 19.72 4.18
CA VAL A 134 -28.58 19.90 4.31
C VAL A 134 -28.92 21.33 3.99
N GLU A 135 -29.71 21.52 2.94
CA GLU A 135 -30.27 22.81 2.54
C GLU A 135 -31.78 22.81 2.76
N PHE A 136 -32.33 23.96 3.15
CA PHE A 136 -33.77 24.11 3.30
C PHE A 136 -34.31 25.05 2.23
N VAL A 137 -35.35 24.60 1.53
CA VAL A 137 -36.07 25.38 0.52
C VAL A 137 -37.45 25.65 1.06
N SER A 138 -37.80 26.93 1.22
CA SER A 138 -39.16 27.33 1.61
C SER A 138 -40.19 26.88 0.56
N HIS A 139 -41.46 26.76 0.95
CA HIS A 139 -42.54 26.43 0.02
C HIS A 139 -42.60 27.35 -1.22
N ASN A 140 -42.13 28.59 -1.10
CA ASN A 140 -42.07 29.56 -2.20
C ASN A 140 -40.83 29.40 -3.10
N GLY A 141 -40.03 28.34 -2.90
CA GLY A 141 -38.84 28.05 -3.69
C GLY A 141 -37.58 28.83 -3.27
N LYS A 142 -37.64 29.64 -2.21
CA LYS A 142 -36.48 30.41 -1.72
C LYS A 142 -35.60 29.53 -0.81
N LEU A 143 -34.30 29.47 -1.11
CA LEU A 143 -33.28 28.87 -0.24
C LEU A 143 -33.20 29.63 1.09
N MET A 144 -33.04 28.90 2.18
CA MET A 144 -32.91 29.45 3.53
C MET A 144 -31.47 29.38 4.03
N ASP A 145 -31.05 30.40 4.79
CA ASP A 145 -29.67 30.54 5.28
C ASP A 145 -29.33 29.64 6.49
N ASN A 146 -30.27 28.82 6.95
CA ASN A 146 -30.13 27.93 8.11
C ASN A 146 -29.79 26.48 7.74
N GLY A 147 -29.31 26.24 6.52
CA GLY A 147 -28.70 24.98 6.13
C GLY A 147 -27.44 24.68 6.95
N TYR A 148 -27.04 23.41 6.98
CA TYR A 148 -25.85 22.98 7.72
C TYR A 148 -25.20 21.76 7.08
N THR A 149 -23.90 21.61 7.34
CA THR A 149 -23.10 20.48 6.90
C THR A 149 -22.58 19.73 8.11
N PHE A 150 -22.55 18.40 8.03
CA PHE A 150 -21.94 17.56 9.05
C PHE A 150 -21.27 16.34 8.42
N GLU A 151 -20.38 15.71 9.18
CA GLU A 151 -19.61 14.54 8.76
C GLU A 151 -20.17 13.27 9.39
N VAL A 152 -20.22 12.20 8.60
CA VAL A 152 -20.64 10.87 9.03
C VAL A 152 -19.57 9.87 8.62
N VAL A 153 -19.13 9.05 9.57
CA VAL A 153 -18.27 7.90 9.27
C VAL A 153 -19.15 6.81 8.67
N PRO A 154 -18.96 6.43 7.39
CA PRO A 154 -19.71 5.35 6.78
C PRO A 154 -19.26 4.00 7.31
N GLU A 155 -20.17 3.03 7.32
CA GLU A 155 -19.87 1.63 7.58
C GLU A 155 -19.48 0.93 6.29
N ILE A 156 -18.38 0.17 6.33
CA ILE A 156 -17.95 -0.64 5.18
C ILE A 156 -18.74 -1.94 5.18
N VAL A 157 -19.50 -2.17 4.13
CA VAL A 157 -20.22 -3.43 3.93
C VAL A 157 -19.23 -4.43 3.34
N LYS A 158 -18.64 -5.28 4.19
CA LYS A 158 -17.82 -6.43 3.74
C LYS A 158 -18.75 -7.46 3.10
N LYS A 159 -18.45 -7.86 1.85
CA LYS A 159 -19.08 -9.03 1.22
C LYS A 159 -18.47 -10.32 1.75
#